data_AF-A0A2E1P021-F1
#
_entry.id   AF-A0A2E1P021-F1
#
_cell.length_a   1.000
_cell.length_b   1.000
_cell.length_c   1.000
_cell.angle_alpha   90.00
_cell.angle_beta   90.00
_cell.angle_gamma   90.00
#
_symmetry.space_group_name_H-M   'P 1'
#
loop_
_entity.id
_entity.type
_entity.pdbx_description
1 polymer ?
#
loop_
_entity_poly.entity_id
_entity_poly.type
_entity_poly.pdbx_seq_one_letter_code
_entity_poly.pdbx_strand_id
1 'polypeptide(L)' 'MYGLVIGFFLLGYSAYCWREQGIHSRYEGWKTREEAPRTFKWLLIFYVFLALFMILSTALFPSKR' A
#
# COMPACT_ATOMS: atom_id res chain seq x y z
N MET A 1 9.02 14.05 -7.52
CA MET A 1 7.91 14.52 -6.65
C MET A 1 6.76 13.52 -6.57
N TYR A 2 6.21 13.03 -7.69
CA TYR A 2 5.04 12.11 -7.67
C TYR A 2 5.21 10.84 -6.83
N GLY A 3 6.39 10.20 -6.83
CA GLY A 3 6.62 8.97 -6.06
C GLY A 3 6.53 9.17 -4.54
N LEU A 4 6.90 10.34 -4.02
CA LEU A 4 6.72 10.68 -2.61
C LEU A 4 5.23 10.80 -2.27
N VAL A 5 4.48 11.56 -3.07
CA VAL A 5 3.03 11.77 -2.85
C VAL A 5 2.30 10.42 -2.91
N ILE A 6 2.48 9.65 -3.97
CA ILE A 6 1.81 8.35 -4.13
C ILE A 6 2.24 7.38 -3.02
N GLY A 7 3.52 7.36 -2.66
CA GLY A 7 4.03 6.52 -1.58
C GLY A 7 3.40 6.85 -0.22
N PHE A 8 3.31 8.13 0.15
CA PHE A 8 2.65 8.52 1.41
C PHE A 8 1.16 8.20 1.41
N PHE A 9 0.45 8.41 0.30
CA PHE A 9 -0.96 8.00 0.18
C PHE A 9 -1.13 6.49 0.32
N LEU A 10 -0.25 5.69 -0.29
CA LEU A 10 -0.30 4.23 -0.19
C LEU A 10 0.03 3.72 1.22
N LEU A 11 0.97 4.37 1.94
CA LEU A 11 1.23 4.10 3.36
C LEU A 11 -0.01 4.41 4.22
N GLY A 12 -0.63 5.58 3.99
CA GLY A 12 -1.87 5.96 4.69
C GLY A 12 -3.00 4.98 4.44
N TYR A 13 -3.19 4.54 3.19
CA TYR A 13 -4.17 3.51 2.85
C TYR A 13 -3.84 2.16 3.50
N SER A 14 -2.56 1.76 3.55
CA SER A 14 -2.14 0.54 4.23
C SER A 14 -2.45 0.60 5.73
N ALA A 15 -2.22 1.75 6.38
CA ALA A 15 -2.57 1.97 7.78
C ALA A 15 -4.09 1.92 8.00
N TYR A 16 -4.88 2.47 7.09
CA TYR A 16 -6.34 2.35 7.10
C TYR A 16 -6.80 0.89 6.98
N CYS A 17 -6.28 0.14 6.01
CA CYS A 17 -6.57 -1.29 5.84
C CYS A 17 -6.18 -2.11 7.08
N TRP A 18 -5.05 -1.77 7.71
CA TRP A 18 -4.67 -2.39 8.98
C TRP A 18 -5.66 -2.06 10.09
N ARG A 19 -6.07 -0.79 10.25
CA ARG A 19 -7.03 -0.38 11.29
C ARG A 19 -8.38 -1.09 11.11
N GLU A 20 -8.93 -1.07 9.90
CA GLU A 20 -10.24 -1.63 9.59
C GLU A 20 -10.22 -3.16 9.38
N GLN A 21 -9.03 -3.78 9.46
CA GLN A 21 -8.81 -5.22 9.23
C GLN A 21 -9.48 -5.71 7.92
N GLY A 22 -9.37 -4.92 6.86
CA GLY A 22 -9.95 -5.26 5.54
C GLY A 22 -9.18 -4.65 4.39
N ILE A 23 -9.49 -5.12 3.17
CA ILE A 23 -8.81 -4.73 1.94
C ILE A 23 -9.73 -4.80 0.72
N HIS A 24 -9.53 -3.92 -0.25
CA HIS A 24 -10.16 -4.04 -1.56
C HIS A 24 -9.51 -5.16 -2.39
N SER A 25 -10.28 -6.21 -2.67
CA SER A 25 -9.96 -7.26 -3.63
C SER A 25 -10.55 -6.91 -5.00
N ARG A 26 -9.82 -7.24 -6.07
CA ARG A 26 -10.27 -6.97 -7.44
C ARG A 26 -11.48 -7.84 -7.76
N TYR A 27 -12.54 -7.23 -8.30
CA TYR A 27 -13.83 -7.88 -8.64
C TYR A 27 -14.70 -8.33 -7.46
N GLU A 28 -14.18 -8.30 -6.23
CA GLU A 28 -14.92 -8.75 -5.04
C GLU A 28 -15.23 -7.61 -4.06
N GLY A 29 -14.65 -6.43 -4.25
CA GLY A 29 -14.87 -5.28 -3.39
C GLY A 29 -14.09 -5.35 -2.09
N TRP A 30 -14.60 -4.73 -1.03
CA TRP A 30 -14.00 -4.77 0.30
C TRP A 30 -14.15 -6.17 0.92
N LYS A 31 -13.04 -6.75 1.33
CA LYS A 31 -12.97 -8.04 2.03
C LYS A 31 -12.30 -7.87 3.38
N THR A 32 -12.92 -8.40 4.41
CA THR A 32 -12.30 -8.41 5.74
C THR A 32 -11.16 -9.44 5.78
N ARG A 33 -10.29 -9.31 6.78
CA ARG A 33 -9.25 -10.28 7.08
C ARG A 33 -9.83 -11.67 7.38
N GLU A 34 -11.04 -11.76 7.91
CA GLU A 34 -11.69 -13.05 8.20
C GLU A 34 -12.15 -13.74 6.92
N GLU A 35 -12.68 -12.97 5.96
CA GLU A 35 -13.12 -13.49 4.66
C GLU A 35 -11.94 -13.91 3.77
N ALA A 36 -10.85 -13.14 3.78
CA ALA A 36 -9.70 -13.35 2.90
C ALA A 36 -8.34 -13.20 3.63
N PRO A 37 -8.02 -14.04 4.63
CA PRO A 37 -6.88 -13.82 5.54
C PRO A 37 -5.52 -13.87 4.85
N ARG A 38 -5.38 -14.74 3.85
CA ARG A 38 -4.13 -14.88 3.08
C ARG A 38 -3.92 -13.66 2.19
N THR A 39 -4.96 -13.26 1.46
CA THR A 39 -4.94 -12.10 0.56
C THR A 39 -4.69 -10.81 1.32
N PHE A 40 -5.38 -10.60 2.45
CA PHE A 40 -5.18 -9.46 3.33
C PHE A 40 -3.71 -9.32 3.74
N LYS A 41 -3.09 -10.38 4.28
CA LYS A 41 -1.68 -10.34 4.71
C LYS A 41 -0.73 -10.02 3.56
N TRP A 42 -0.87 -10.71 2.43
CA TRP A 42 0.06 -10.52 1.30
C TRP A 42 -0.04 -9.14 0.68
N LEU A 43 -1.26 -8.66 0.44
CA LEU A 43 -1.45 -7.34 -0.14
C LEU A 43 -1.04 -6.22 0.81
N LEU A 44 -1.29 -6.36 2.10
CA LEU A 44 -0.87 -5.36 3.09
C LEU A 44 0.66 -5.25 3.15
N ILE A 45 1.38 -6.38 3.18
CA ILE A 45 2.84 -6.42 3.09
C ILE A 45 3.31 -5.79 1.78
N PHE A 46 2.68 -6.14 0.66
CA PHE A 46 3.02 -5.61 -0.64
C PHE A 46 2.83 -4.09 -0.72
N TYR A 47 1.72 -3.55 -0.21
CA TYR A 47 1.46 -2.10 -0.22
C TYR A 47 2.48 -1.33 0.61
N VAL A 48 2.83 -1.83 1.81
CA VAL A 48 3.86 -1.20 2.64
C VAL A 48 5.21 -1.24 1.93
N PHE A 49 5.61 -2.40 1.39
CA PHE A 49 6.86 -2.54 0.64
C PHE A 49 6.91 -1.60 -0.57
N LEU A 50 5.86 -1.59 -1.39
CA LEU A 50 5.77 -0.76 -2.58
C LEU A 50 5.83 0.73 -2.22
N ALA A 51 5.12 1.14 -1.17
CA ALA A 51 5.11 2.53 -0.74
C ALA A 51 6.50 3.00 -0.27
N LEU A 52 7.19 2.18 0.54
CA LEU A 52 8.57 2.45 0.95
C LEU A 52 9.51 2.48 -0.24
N PHE A 53 9.37 1.54 -1.17
CA PHE A 53 10.17 1.51 -2.40
C PHE A 53 9.98 2.78 -3.22
N MET A 54 8.76 3.28 -3.39
CA MET A 54 8.47 4.52 -4.12
C MET A 54 9.07 5.76 -3.43
N ILE A 55 8.97 5.83 -2.09
CA ILE A 55 9.53 6.93 -1.31
C ILE A 55 11.06 6.92 -1.41
N LEU A 56 11.68 5.78 -1.11
CA LEU A 56 13.14 5.61 -1.10
C LEU A 56 13.73 5.80 -2.50
N SER A 57 13.12 5.23 -3.54
CA SER A 57 13.60 5.42 -4.92
C SER A 57 13.55 6.89 -5.34
N THR A 58 12.48 7.61 -4.97
CA THR A 58 12.38 9.05 -5.29
C THR A 58 13.37 9.89 -4.49
N ALA A 59 13.64 9.51 -3.24
CA ALA A 59 14.57 10.23 -2.37
C ALA A 59 16.05 9.97 -2.71
N LEU A 60 16.40 8.72 -3.03
CA LEU A 60 17.77 8.31 -3.36
C LEU A 60 18.15 8.58 -4.81
N PHE A 61 17.17 8.52 -5.73
CA PHE A 61 17.36 8.79 -7.15
C PHE A 61 16.44 9.93 -7.59
N PRO A 62 16.62 11.16 -7.06
CA PRO A 62 15.83 12.30 -7.50
C PRO A 62 16.08 12.52 -9.00
N SER A 63 15.01 12.51 -9.78
CA SER A 63 15.08 12.79 -11.22
C SER A 63 15.70 14.18 -11.42
N LYS A 64 16.79 14.27 -12.18
CA LYS A 64 17.45 15.54 -12.54
C LYS A 64 16.73 16.31 -13.65
N ARG A 65 15.43 16.06 -13.86
CA ARG A 65 14.63 16.82 -14.82
C ARG A 65 14.12 18.10 -14.18
#